data_AF-A0A3D6ENQ1-F1
#
_entry.id   AF-A0A3D6ENQ1-F1
#
_cell.length_a   1.000
_cell.length_b   1.000
_cell.length_c   1.000
_cell.angle_alpha   90.00
_cell.angle_beta   90.00
_cell.angle_gamma   90.00
#
_symmetry.space_group_name_H-M   'P 1'
#
loop_
_entity.id
_entity.type
_entity.pdbx_description
1 polymer ?
#
loop_
_entity_poly.entity_id
_entity_poly.type
_entity_poly.pdbx_seq_one_letter_code
_entity_poly.pdbx_strand_id
1 'polypeptide(L)'
;MDLDEFTHITLAVLEDQGAAAYAPTIISGETVQVVQGIPEGMDHREAIQETALRLGLGQAEFYFGVRSGPGEITTGFHSPAGSQFQRISEMRQGFVVSTLEACPWWTLGEGRDQ
;
A
#
# COMPACT_ATOMS: atom_id res chain seq x y z
N MET A 1 -14.24 6.92 -2.58
CA MET A 1 -13.23 6.10 -3.27
C MET A 1 -13.33 4.71 -2.72
N ASP A 2 -13.22 3.68 -3.55
CA ASP A 2 -13.06 2.29 -3.12
C ASP A 2 -11.66 1.77 -3.44
N LEU A 3 -11.35 0.52 -3.09
CA LEU A 3 -10.03 -0.06 -3.34
C LEU A 3 -9.73 -0.19 -4.85
N ASP A 4 -10.73 -0.51 -5.66
CA ASP A 4 -10.55 -0.65 -7.11
C ASP A 4 -10.19 0.70 -7.75
N GLU A 5 -10.88 1.78 -7.38
CA GLU A 5 -10.59 3.15 -7.82
C GLU A 5 -9.19 3.58 -7.39
N PHE A 6 -8.82 3.33 -6.13
CA PHE A 6 -7.47 3.62 -5.64
C PHE A 6 -6.37 2.83 -6.39
N THR A 7 -6.63 1.56 -6.69
CA THR A 7 -5.71 0.72 -7.48
C THR A 7 -5.56 1.22 -8.90
N HIS A 8 -6.64 1.71 -9.53
CA HIS A 8 -6.56 2.33 -10.87
C HIS A 8 -5.78 3.64 -10.88
N ILE A 9 -5.93 4.48 -9.85
CA ILE A 9 -5.12 5.69 -9.70
C ILE A 9 -3.64 5.31 -9.54
N THR A 10 -3.36 4.27 -8.74
CA THR A 10 -2.00 3.76 -8.56
C THR A 10 -1.43 3.24 -9.88
N LEU A 11 -2.20 2.51 -10.68
CA LEU A 11 -1.78 2.06 -12.01
C LEU A 11 -1.37 3.21 -12.93
N ALA A 12 -2.16 4.28 -13.00
CA ALA A 12 -1.82 5.44 -13.84
C ALA A 12 -0.47 6.06 -13.44
N VAL A 13 -0.18 6.09 -12.14
CA VAL A 13 1.12 6.53 -11.62
C VAL A 13 2.24 5.57 -12.03
N LEU A 14 2.01 4.25 -11.96
CA LEU A 14 2.98 3.24 -12.35
C LEU A 14 3.29 3.23 -13.86
N GLU A 15 2.31 3.55 -14.70
CA GLU A 15 2.51 3.67 -16.14
C GLU A 15 3.45 4.82 -16.52
N ASP A 16 3.48 5.89 -15.72
CA ASP A 16 4.35 7.05 -15.93
C ASP A 16 5.78 6.81 -15.40
N GLN A 17 5.92 6.27 -14.19
CA GLN A 17 7.21 6.21 -13.48
C GLN A 17 7.81 4.80 -13.30
N GLY A 18 7.02 3.75 -13.53
CA GLY A 18 7.39 2.36 -13.25
C GLY A 18 7.30 1.96 -11.77
N ALA A 19 7.23 0.65 -11.50
CA ALA A 19 7.09 0.13 -10.13
C ALA A 19 8.34 0.36 -9.26
N ALA A 20 9.52 0.42 -9.86
CA ALA A 20 10.78 0.63 -9.14
C ALA A 20 10.84 2.01 -8.45
N ALA A 21 10.24 3.04 -9.06
CA ALA A 21 10.23 4.42 -8.57
C ALA A 21 9.03 4.73 -7.66
N TYR A 22 8.11 3.77 -7.48
CA TYR A 22 6.91 3.99 -6.67
C TYR A 22 7.24 4.21 -5.19
N ALA A 23 6.91 5.41 -4.70
CA ALA A 23 7.01 5.76 -3.30
C ALA A 23 5.77 5.28 -2.52
N PRO A 24 5.93 4.65 -1.34
CA PRO A 24 4.78 4.22 -0.55
C PRO A 24 3.87 5.40 -0.23
N THR A 25 2.56 5.18 -0.31
CA THR A 25 1.56 6.25 -0.24
C THR A 25 0.42 5.82 0.68
N ILE A 26 -0.07 6.74 1.51
CA ILE A 26 -1.25 6.58 2.37
C ILE A 26 -2.26 7.67 2.00
N ILE A 27 -3.53 7.31 1.88
CA ILE A 27 -4.64 8.26 1.72
C ILE A 27 -5.64 8.04 2.85
N SER A 28 -5.84 9.04 3.69
CA SER A 28 -6.82 9.01 4.78
C SER A 28 -7.67 10.30 4.74
N GLY A 29 -8.99 10.14 4.58
CA GLY A 29 -9.89 11.26 4.29
C GLY A 29 -9.45 12.00 3.02
N GLU A 30 -9.24 13.31 3.13
CA GLU A 30 -8.76 14.16 2.03
C GLU A 30 -7.22 14.30 1.99
N THR A 31 -6.50 13.63 2.90
CA THR A 31 -5.05 13.77 3.02
C THR A 31 -4.33 12.68 2.24
N VAL A 32 -3.43 13.09 1.34
CA VAL A 32 -2.49 12.20 0.66
C VAL A 32 -1.11 12.37 1.29
N GLN A 33 -0.56 11.28 1.81
CA GLN A 33 0.75 11.23 2.43
C GLN A 33 1.66 10.29 1.64
N VAL A 34 2.66 10.84 0.96
CA VAL A 34 3.74 10.04 0.37
C VAL A 34 4.83 9.83 1.42
N VAL A 35 5.19 8.57 1.68
CA VAL A 35 6.26 8.20 2.61
C VAL A 35 7.60 8.47 1.95
N GLN A 36 8.23 9.55 2.38
CA GLN A 36 9.51 10.03 1.85
C GLN A 36 10.67 9.69 2.79
N GLY A 37 11.90 9.68 2.27
CA GLY A 37 13.11 9.52 3.06
C GLY A 37 13.33 8.11 3.61
N ILE A 38 12.78 7.09 2.95
CA ILE A 38 13.06 5.68 3.27
C ILE A 38 14.54 5.40 2.94
N PRO A 39 15.37 4.99 3.92
CA PRO A 39 16.76 4.67 3.69
C PRO A 39 16.94 3.60 2.61
N GLU A 40 18.05 3.67 1.87
CA GLU A 40 18.38 2.64 0.89
C GLU A 40 18.49 1.26 1.58
N GLY A 41 17.83 0.26 1.01
CA GLY A 41 17.79 -1.10 1.57
C GLY A 41 16.75 -1.33 2.68
N MET A 42 16.05 -0.28 3.15
CA MET A 42 14.91 -0.47 4.07
C MET A 42 13.70 -1.05 3.32
N ASP A 43 12.98 -1.94 4.00
CA ASP A 43 11.76 -2.52 3.47
C ASP A 43 10.62 -1.49 3.45
N HIS A 44 10.09 -1.22 2.26
CA HIS A 44 8.98 -0.28 2.07
C HIS A 44 7.71 -0.74 2.83
N ARG A 45 7.53 -2.06 3.02
CA ARG A 45 6.42 -2.66 3.76
C ARG A 45 6.46 -2.32 5.25
N GLU A 46 7.65 -2.23 5.82
CA GLU A 46 7.85 -1.83 7.21
C GLU A 46 7.62 -0.32 7.34
N ALA A 47 8.26 0.47 6.46
CA ALA A 47 8.18 1.93 6.50
C ALA A 47 6.74 2.49 6.42
N ILE A 48 5.88 1.86 5.61
CA ILE A 48 4.48 2.31 5.49
C ILE A 48 3.67 2.00 6.75
N GLN A 49 3.92 0.85 7.39
CA GLN A 49 3.24 0.46 8.63
C GLN A 49 3.68 1.35 9.79
N GLU A 50 4.99 1.61 9.93
CA GLU A 50 5.50 2.54 10.93
C GLU A 50 4.93 3.96 10.75
N THR A 51 4.80 4.39 9.49
CA THR A 51 4.20 5.69 9.17
C THR A 51 2.73 5.73 9.57
N ALA A 52 1.96 4.68 9.24
CA ALA A 52 0.56 4.59 9.64
C ALA A 52 0.39 4.60 11.17
N LEU A 53 1.25 3.90 11.92
CA LEU A 53 1.26 3.92 13.38
C LEU A 53 1.60 5.31 13.95
N ARG A 54 2.63 5.98 13.41
CA ARG A 54 3.02 7.34 13.83
C ARG A 54 1.91 8.37 13.60
N LEU A 55 1.11 8.17 12.54
CA LEU A 55 -0.05 9.01 12.22
C LEU A 55 -1.30 8.65 13.04
N GLY A 56 -1.24 7.61 13.88
CA GLY A 56 -2.39 7.17 14.69
C GLY A 56 -3.49 6.48 13.88
N LEU A 57 -3.17 5.96 12.69
CA LEU A 57 -4.15 5.38 11.75
C LEU A 57 -4.53 3.93 12.07
N GLY A 58 -4.00 3.33 13.12
CA GLY A 58 -4.24 1.91 13.46
C GLY A 58 -5.70 1.53 13.75
N GLN A 59 -6.59 2.52 13.92
CA GLN A 59 -8.03 2.34 14.09
C GLN A 59 -8.83 3.24 13.12
N ALA A 60 -8.18 3.75 12.07
CA ALA A 60 -8.80 4.62 11.08
C ALA A 60 -8.98 3.87 9.75
N GLU A 61 -9.86 4.38 8.91
CA GLU A 61 -9.97 3.93 7.53
C GLU A 61 -8.97 4.69 6.65
N PHE A 62 -8.21 3.95 5.85
CA PHE A 62 -7.29 4.55 4.89
C PHE A 62 -6.93 3.59 3.76
N TYR A 63 -6.54 4.16 2.63
CA TYR A 63 -5.96 3.43 1.51
C TYR A 63 -4.44 3.55 1.56
N PHE A 64 -3.76 2.53 1.06
CA PHE A 64 -2.32 2.58 0.95
C PHE A 64 -1.84 1.84 -0.29
N GLY A 65 -0.74 2.31 -0.86
CA GLY A 65 0.00 1.61 -1.90
C GLY A 65 1.46 1.51 -1.49
N VAL A 66 2.09 0.37 -1.73
CA VAL A 66 3.48 0.13 -1.35
C VAL A 66 4.16 -0.84 -2.29
N ARG A 67 5.44 -0.60 -2.58
CA ARG A 67 6.28 -1.59 -3.26
C ARG A 67 6.50 -2.78 -2.35
N SER A 68 5.88 -3.92 -2.68
CA SER A 68 5.90 -5.14 -1.88
C SER A 68 6.89 -6.18 -2.40
N GLY A 69 7.44 -5.98 -3.59
CA GLY A 69 8.50 -6.80 -4.17
C GLY A 69 9.07 -6.19 -5.47
N PRO A 70 10.03 -6.87 -6.13
CA PRO A 70 10.54 -6.45 -7.43
C PRO A 70 9.42 -6.45 -8.49
N GLY A 71 9.07 -5.28 -9.01
CA GLY A 71 7.95 -5.13 -9.95
C GLY A 71 6.57 -5.40 -9.34
N GLU A 72 6.46 -5.48 -8.00
CA GLU A 72 5.19 -5.72 -7.31
C GLU A 72 4.82 -4.55 -6.41
N ILE A 73 3.61 -4.04 -6.60
CA ILE A 73 2.96 -3.07 -5.72
C ILE A 73 1.77 -3.75 -5.07
N THR A 74 1.62 -3.60 -3.76
CA THR A 74 0.39 -3.93 -3.05
C THR A 74 -0.37 -2.66 -2.78
N THR A 75 -1.64 -2.64 -3.18
CA THR A 75 -2.62 -1.65 -2.74
C THR A 75 -3.52 -2.29 -1.69
N GLY A 76 -3.98 -1.50 -0.74
CA GLY A 76 -4.90 -2.00 0.27
C GLY A 76 -5.79 -0.92 0.85
N PHE A 77 -6.93 -1.39 1.35
CA PHE A 77 -7.83 -0.62 2.18
C PHE A 77 -7.76 -1.19 3.59
N HIS A 78 -7.34 -0.37 4.55
CA HIS A 78 -7.33 -0.72 5.95
C HIS A 78 -8.56 -0.15 6.64
N SER A 79 -9.18 -0.95 7.51
CA SER A 79 -10.22 -0.52 8.44
C SER A 79 -10.14 -1.31 9.75
N PRO A 80 -10.76 -0.82 10.84
CA PRO A 80 -10.89 -1.58 12.08
C PRO A 80 -11.62 -2.92 11.94
N ALA A 81 -12.47 -3.07 10.91
CA ALA A 81 -13.23 -4.29 10.65
C ALA A 81 -12.43 -5.36 9.88
N GLY A 82 -11.26 -4.99 9.36
CA GLY A 82 -10.44 -5.82 8.50
C GLY A 82 -9.86 -5.06 7.33
N SER A 83 -8.90 -5.68 6.65
CA SER A 83 -8.20 -5.07 5.51
C SER A 83 -8.47 -5.86 4.23
N GLN A 84 -8.50 -5.15 3.11
CA GLN A 84 -8.61 -5.71 1.76
C GLN A 84 -7.35 -5.36 0.98
N PHE A 85 -6.93 -6.25 0.09
CA PHE A 85 -5.65 -6.10 -0.60
C PHE A 85 -5.76 -6.50 -2.08
N GLN A 86 -5.03 -5.77 -2.91
CA GLN A 86 -4.78 -6.11 -4.30
C GLN A 86 -3.29 -6.03 -4.57
N ARG A 87 -2.85 -6.76 -5.59
CA ARG A 87 -1.49 -6.73 -6.09
C ARG A 87 -1.50 -6.27 -7.53
N ILE A 88 -0.62 -5.33 -7.82
CA ILE A 88 -0.24 -4.92 -9.16
C ILE A 88 1.12 -5.54 -9.45
N SER A 89 1.19 -6.39 -10.47
CA SER A 89 2.44 -7.03 -10.92
C SER A 89 2.86 -6.47 -12.28
N GLU A 90 4.09 -5.98 -12.36
CA GLU A 90 4.74 -5.55 -13.59
C GLU A 90 5.03 -6.75 -14.49
N MET A 91 4.60 -6.67 -15.73
CA MET A 91 4.80 -7.66 -16.79
C MET A 91 5.67 -7.05 -17.89
N ARG A 92 6.08 -7.87 -18.87
CA ARG A 92 6.87 -7.38 -20.02
C ARG A 92 6.19 -6.24 -20.79
N GLN A 93 4.87 -6.13 -20.73
CA GLN A 93 4.08 -5.11 -21.44
C GLN A 93 2.94 -4.61 -20.54
N GLY A 94 3.28 -3.83 -19.51
CA GLY A 94 2.31 -3.18 -18.62
C GLY A 94 2.13 -3.90 -17.29
N PHE A 95 0.95 -3.77 -16.70
CA PHE A 95 0.66 -4.22 -15.34
C PHE A 95 -0.59 -5.10 -15.28
N VAL A 96 -0.60 -6.04 -14.35
CA VAL A 96 -1.76 -6.91 -14.07
C VAL A 96 -2.19 -6.74 -12.63
N VAL A 97 -3.50 -6.59 -12.40
CA VAL A 97 -4.10 -6.52 -11.06
C VAL A 97 -4.67 -7.89 -10.68
N SER A 98 -4.41 -8.31 -9.44
CA SER A 98 -5.02 -9.50 -8.83
C SER A 98 -5.42 -9.22 -7.39
N THR A 99 -6.56 -9.72 -6.94
CA THR A 99 -6.93 -9.70 -5.51
C THR A 99 -5.98 -10.58 -4.70
N LEU A 100 -5.63 -10.11 -3.50
CA LEU A 100 -4.89 -10.91 -2.52
C LEU A 100 -5.83 -11.33 -1.40
N GLU A 101 -6.00 -12.64 -1.21
CA GLU A 101 -6.82 -13.19 -0.11
C GLU A 101 -6.16 -13.00 1.26
N ALA A 102 -4.83 -12.95 1.30
CA ALA A 102 -4.05 -12.74 2.51
C ALA A 102 -2.84 -11.85 2.24
N CYS A 103 -2.47 -11.03 3.22
CA CYS A 103 -1.31 -10.16 3.18
C CYS A 103 -0.46 -10.35 4.45
N PRO A 104 0.38 -11.40 4.52
CA PRO A 104 1.03 -11.82 5.77
C PRO A 104 1.97 -10.79 6.40
N TRP A 105 2.43 -9.80 5.62
CA TRP A 105 3.33 -8.76 6.11
C TRP A 105 2.57 -7.55 6.66
N TRP A 106 1.26 -7.44 6.40
CA TRP A 106 0.41 -6.37 6.92
C TRP A 106 -0.16 -6.79 8.27
N THR A 107 0.38 -6.25 9.34
CA THR A 107 0.02 -6.61 10.72
C THR A 107 -0.76 -5.49 11.43
N LEU A 108 -0.98 -4.36 10.75
CA LEU A 108 -1.71 -3.23 11.32
C LEU A 108 -3.18 -3.59 11.52
N GLY A 109 -3.64 -3.53 12.78
CA GLY A 109 -5.01 -3.88 13.17
C GLY A 109 -5.23 -5.36 13.45
N GLU A 110 -4.23 -6.23 13.22
CA GLU A 110 -4.22 -7.55 13.86
C GLU A 110 -3.99 -7.29 15.35
N GLY A 111 -5.01 -7.58 16.16
CA GLY A 111 -5.01 -7.27 17.59
C GLY A 111 -3.69 -7.66 18.26
N ARG A 112 -3.16 -6.74 19.07
CA ARG A 112 -2.36 -7.14 20.23
C ARG A 112 -3.30 -7.88 21.21
N ASP A 113 -3.74 -9.08 20.84
CA ASP A 113 -4.28 -10.04 21.79
C ASP A 113 -3.07 -10.73 22.45
N GLN A 114 -2.46 -10.05 23.41
CA GLN A 114 -1.61 -10.66 24.45
C GLN A 114 -2.11 -10.22 25.81
#